data_AF-A0A5N5KIC5-F1
#
_entry.id   AF-A0A5N5KIC5-F1
#
_cell.length_a   1.000
_cell.length_b   1.000
_cell.length_c   1.000
_cell.angle_alpha   90.00
_cell.angle_beta   90.00
_cell.angle_gamma   90.00
#
_symmetry.space_group_name_H-M   'P 1'
#
loop_
_entity.id
_entity.type
_entity.pdbx_description
1 polymer ?
#
loop_
_entity_poly.entity_id
_entity_poly.type
_entity_poly.pdbx_seq_one_letter_code
_entity_poly.pdbx_strand_id
1 'polypeptide(L)' 'MNHIEAGKTLECLISIIKIGVACFVELPRERMDIGNVVAELHRVRDILSGTRIRGQHEYVSVRQGV' A
#
# COMPACT_ATOMS: atom_id res chain seq x y z
N MET A 1 9.45 -6.61 22.03
CA MET A 1 8.97 -5.85 20.84
C MET A 1 10.23 -5.33 20.17
N ASN A 2 10.58 -5.97 19.07
CA ASN A 2 11.96 -6.10 18.59
C ASN A 2 12.17 -5.02 17.52
N HIS A 3 13.27 -4.28 17.53
CA HIS A 3 13.46 -3.10 16.66
C HIS A 3 13.28 -3.33 15.15
N ILE A 4 13.34 -4.58 14.66
CA ILE A 4 13.05 -4.98 13.27
C ILE A 4 11.55 -4.82 12.92
N GLU A 5 10.65 -4.90 13.91
CA GLU A 5 9.19 -4.74 13.76
C GLU A 5 8.81 -3.29 13.47
N ALA A 6 9.56 -2.32 13.99
CA ALA A 6 9.26 -0.90 13.84
C ALA A 6 9.35 -0.44 12.38
N GLY A 7 10.38 -0.90 11.64
CA GLY A 7 10.55 -0.54 10.23
C GLY A 7 9.42 -1.05 9.34
N LYS A 8 9.06 -2.34 9.48
CA LYS A 8 7.92 -2.94 8.74
C LYS A 8 6.60 -2.27 9.11
N THR A 9 6.39 -1.98 10.39
CA THR A 9 5.18 -1.29 10.86
C THR A 9 5.07 0.09 10.23
N LEU A 10 6.17 0.86 10.18
CA LEU A 10 6.20 2.18 9.55
C LEU A 10 5.91 2.10 8.05
N GLU A 11 6.51 1.16 7.32
CA GLU A 11 6.23 0.94 5.89
C GLU A 11 4.75 0.61 5.63
N CYS A 12 4.14 -0.22 6.48
CA CYS A 12 2.73 -0.54 6.42
C CYS A 12 1.85 0.68 6.69
N LEU A 13 2.17 1.48 7.71
CA LEU A 13 1.43 2.70 8.03
C LEU A 13 1.50 3.73 6.88
N ILE A 14 2.67 3.94 6.30
CA ILE A 14 2.83 4.81 5.13
C ILE A 14 1.95 4.33 3.98
N SER A 15 1.92 3.02 3.72
CA SER A 15 1.11 2.43 2.66
C SER A 15 -0.39 2.60 2.92
N ILE A 16 -0.85 2.37 4.16
CA ILE A 16 -2.25 2.57 4.57
C ILE A 16 -2.67 4.03 4.37
N ILE A 17 -1.83 4.98 4.77
CA ILE A 17 -2.11 6.43 4.59
C ILE A 17 -2.22 6.76 3.10
N LYS A 18 -1.31 6.27 2.26
CA LYS A 18 -1.36 6.48 0.81
C LYS A 18 -2.64 5.92 0.18
N ILE A 19 -3.05 4.72 0.58
CA ILE A 19 -4.32 4.11 0.15
C ILE A 19 -5.50 4.99 0.60
N GLY A 20 -5.51 5.42 1.86
CA GLY A 20 -6.55 6.28 2.42
C GLY A 20 -6.70 7.59 1.64
N VAL A 21 -5.58 8.27 1.36
CA VAL A 21 -5.55 9.50 0.54
C VAL A 21 -6.08 9.22 -0.87
N ALA A 22 -5.65 8.15 -1.52
CA ALA A 22 -6.09 7.79 -2.87
C ALA A 22 -7.59 7.42 -2.94
N CYS A 23 -8.16 6.89 -1.86
CA CYS A 23 -9.60 6.64 -1.75
C CYS A 23 -10.41 7.93 -1.49
N PHE A 24 -9.78 8.94 -0.88
CA PHE A 24 -10.42 10.18 -0.48
C PHE A 24 -10.21 11.33 -1.48
N VAL A 25 -9.70 11.04 -2.67
CA VAL A 25 -9.62 12.05 -3.75
C VAL A 25 -11.04 12.49 -4.14
N GLU A 26 -11.25 13.81 -4.23
CA GLU A 26 -12.56 14.41 -4.48
C GLU A 26 -13.22 13.86 -5.75
N LEU A 27 -12.46 13.82 -6.83
CA LEU A 27 -12.89 13.35 -8.14
C LEU A 27 -12.99 11.82 -8.16
N PRO A 28 -14.20 11.23 -8.34
CA PRO A 28 -14.36 9.77 -8.30
C PRO A 28 -13.49 9.02 -9.31
N ARG A 29 -13.25 9.62 -10.49
CA ARG A 29 -12.42 9.05 -11.56
C ARG A 29 -10.92 9.01 -11.25
N GLU A 30 -10.48 9.79 -10.26
CA GLU A 30 -9.08 9.87 -9.83
C GLU A 30 -8.81 9.01 -8.59
N ARG A 31 -9.87 8.47 -7.97
CA ARG A 31 -9.71 7.52 -6.87
C ARG A 31 -9.06 6.25 -7.37
N MET A 32 -8.27 5.64 -6.51
CA MET A 32 -7.72 4.32 -6.78
C MET A 32 -8.86 3.32 -7.04
N ASP A 33 -8.69 2.48 -8.07
CA ASP A 33 -9.61 1.38 -8.34
C ASP A 33 -9.75 0.47 -7.11
N ILE A 34 -10.98 0.06 -6.79
CA ILE A 34 -11.25 -0.72 -5.57
C ILE A 34 -10.55 -2.09 -5.57
N GLY A 35 -10.33 -2.69 -6.75
CA GLY A 35 -9.55 -3.91 -6.89
C GLY A 35 -8.09 -3.69 -6.49
N ASN A 36 -7.50 -2.57 -6.91
CA ASN A 36 -6.16 -2.17 -6.50
C ASN A 36 -6.07 -1.87 -5.00
N VAL A 37 -7.09 -1.19 -4.43
CA VAL A 37 -7.17 -0.94 -2.98
C VAL A 37 -7.14 -2.27 -2.20
N VAL A 38 -7.97 -3.24 -2.58
CA VAL A 38 -8.02 -4.55 -1.92
C VAL A 38 -6.69 -5.30 -2.06
N ALA A 39 -6.06 -5.27 -3.23
CA ALA A 39 -4.77 -5.90 -3.47
C ALA A 39 -3.66 -5.32 -2.56
N GLU A 40 -3.60 -3.99 -2.43
CA GLU A 40 -2.62 -3.32 -1.57
C GLU A 40 -2.90 -3.54 -0.08
N LEU A 41 -4.17 -3.53 0.34
CA LEU A 41 -4.53 -3.86 1.73
C LEU A 41 -4.16 -5.31 2.09
N HIS A 42 -4.38 -6.27 1.19
CA HIS A 42 -3.89 -7.64 1.37
C HIS A 42 -2.38 -7.71 1.48
N ARG A 43 -1.64 -6.95 0.66
CA ARG A 43 -0.18 -6.86 0.75
C ARG A 43 0.27 -6.32 2.11
N VAL A 44 -0.35 -5.24 2.60
CA VAL A 44 -0.05 -4.68 3.91
C VAL A 44 -0.30 -5.70 5.02
N ARG A 45 -1.44 -6.39 4.99
CA ARG A 45 -1.75 -7.48 5.92
C ARG A 45 -0.66 -8.55 5.91
N ASP A 46 -0.27 -9.03 4.73
CA ASP A 46 0.71 -10.12 4.64
C ASP A 46 2.10 -9.71 5.17
N ILE A 47 2.48 -8.43 5.03
CA ILE A 47 3.72 -7.89 5.62
C ILE A 47 3.62 -7.86 7.15
N LEU A 48 2.49 -7.37 7.70
CA LEU A 48 2.25 -7.30 9.14
C LEU A 48 2.15 -8.69 9.77
N SER A 49 1.51 -9.65 9.09
CA SER A 49 1.41 -11.04 9.53
C SER A 49 2.73 -11.81 9.38
N GLY A 50 3.76 -11.21 8.76
CA GLY A 50 5.03 -11.86 8.52
C GLY A 50 4.96 -13.00 7.48
N THR A 51 3.89 -13.06 6.69
CA THR A 51 3.65 -14.13 5.70
C THR A 51 4.28 -13.81 4.33
N ARG A 52 4.61 -12.54 4.04
CA ARG A 52 5.40 -12.15 2.84
C ARG A 52 6.89 -12.00 3.13
N ILE A 53 7.70 -12.78 2.40
CA ILE A 53 9.17 -12.67 2.33
C ILE A 53 9.55 -11.74 1.15
N ARG A 54 10.53 -10.85 1.35
CA ARG A 54 10.99 -9.82 0.39
C ARG A 54 11.18 -10.39 -1.04
N GLY A 55 10.53 -9.79 -2.04
CA GLY A 55 10.77 -10.15 -3.45
C GLY A 55 9.92 -9.50 -4.55
N GLN A 56 8.83 -8.78 -4.26
CA GLN A 56 7.95 -8.24 -5.31
C GLN A 56 7.67 -6.75 -5.13
N HIS A 57 8.65 -5.92 -5.47
CA HIS A 57 8.46 -4.48 -5.60
C HIS A 57 8.37 -4.16 -7.10
N GLU A 58 7.17 -4.21 -7.65
CA GLU A 58 6.83 -3.43 -8.84
C GLU A 58 5.93 -2.30 -8.34
N TYR A 59 6.57 -1.16 -8.09
CA TYR A 59 5.91 0.12 -7.94
C TYR A 59 5.23 0.36 -9.29
N VAL A 60 3.95 0.01 -9.41
CA VAL A 60 3.16 0.28 -10.62
C VAL A 60 3.27 1.77 -10.84
N SER A 61 4.14 2.13 -11.79
CA SER A 61 4.43 3.48 -12.16
C SER A 61 3.10 4.14 -12.42
N VAL A 62 2.79 5.17 -11.64
CA VAL A 62 1.84 6.21 -12.01
C VAL A 62 2.14 6.49 -13.48
N ARG A 63 1.17 6.16 -14.34
CA ARG A 63 1.25 6.50 -15.76
C ARG A 63 1.24 8.02 -15.81
N GLN A 64 2.43 8.62 -15.91
CA GLN A 64 2.57 10.01 -16.33
C GLN A 64 2.14 10.02 -17.80
N GLY A 65 0.93 10.52 -18.05
CA GLY A 65 0.39 10.72 -19.38
C GLY A 65 -0.40 12.00 -19.39
N VAL A 66 0.32 13.13 -19.47
CA VAL A 66 0.21 14.19 -20.49
C VAL A 66 1.58 14.84 -20.59
#